data_AF-A0A2W4SNQ7-F1
#
_entry.id   AF-A0A2W4SNQ7-F1
#
_cell.length_a   1.000
_cell.length_b   1.000
_cell.length_c   1.000
_cell.angle_alpha   90.00
_cell.angle_beta   90.00
_cell.angle_gamma   90.00
#
_symmetry.space_group_name_H-M   'P 1'
#
loop_
_entity.id
_entity.type
_entity.pdbx_description
1 polymer ?
#
loop_
_entity_poly.entity_id
_entity_poly.type
_entity_poly.pdbx_seq_one_letter_code
_entity_poly.pdbx_strand_id
1 'polypeptide(L)'
;MSASPSDPSSASPRVLHMPGNRAQPPGRNSVWTSWRNSIITVVLAGLAAFLGAHLGSRRVAPPPVPLSERVYEVLNESMDLTDQQRSAIRSIGARYTPEREKLRMQSRALNVQIARLMAEEQTFGPKTSAAIDELQLVMGERLKLSLQYMLEVREVLTPEQREFFDRRVAEEASMSR
;
A
#
# COMPACT_ATOMS: atom_id res chain seq x y z
N MET A 1 92.85 60.88 1.26
CA MET A 1 92.02 59.67 1.43
C MET A 1 90.58 60.16 1.24
N SER A 2 90.06 60.36 0.02
CA SER A 2 89.68 59.35 -1.01
C SER A 2 88.71 58.32 -0.41
N ALA A 3 87.52 58.01 -0.91
CA ALA A 3 86.73 58.43 -2.06
C ALA A 3 85.26 57.94 -1.85
N SER A 4 84.39 58.38 -2.76
CA SER A 4 82.96 58.10 -3.00
C SER A 4 82.41 56.67 -2.81
N PRO A 5 81.06 56.54 -2.81
CA PRO A 5 80.31 55.30 -2.63
C PRO A 5 80.31 54.44 -3.90
N SER A 6 80.11 53.14 -3.74
CA SER A 6 79.91 52.20 -4.84
C SER A 6 78.74 51.25 -4.56
N ASP A 7 77.91 51.17 -5.59
CA ASP A 7 76.57 50.61 -5.76
C ASP A 7 76.64 49.07 -6.00
N PRO A 8 75.61 48.37 -6.53
CA PRO A 8 75.00 47.20 -5.90
C PRO A 8 75.19 45.92 -6.72
N SER A 9 75.45 44.76 -6.12
CA SER A 9 75.22 43.50 -6.83
C SER A 9 75.14 42.28 -5.94
N SER A 10 74.07 41.51 -6.18
CA SER A 10 74.04 40.05 -6.17
C SER A 10 74.34 39.30 -4.87
N ALA A 11 73.29 39.02 -4.10
CA ALA A 11 73.13 37.70 -3.48
C ALA A 11 71.67 37.50 -3.06
N SER A 12 70.86 36.93 -3.95
CA SER A 12 69.51 36.45 -3.63
C SER A 12 69.60 35.25 -2.68
N PRO A 13 68.93 35.23 -1.51
CA PRO A 13 68.66 33.98 -0.84
C PRO A 13 67.46 33.32 -1.54
N ARG A 14 67.75 32.24 -2.27
CA ARG A 14 66.77 31.37 -2.92
C ARG A 14 65.99 30.62 -1.84
N VAL A 15 64.99 31.28 -1.25
CA VAL A 15 64.04 30.64 -0.32
C VAL A 15 62.96 29.99 -1.17
N LEU A 16 63.06 28.67 -1.26
CA LEU A 16 62.09 27.76 -1.82
C LEU A 16 60.77 27.86 -1.03
N HIS A 17 59.83 28.71 -1.47
CA HIS A 17 58.48 28.71 -0.94
C HIS A 17 57.53 28.04 -1.93
N MET A 18 57.27 26.76 -1.65
CA MET A 18 56.18 25.98 -2.24
C MET A 18 54.82 26.54 -1.77
N PRO A 19 53.74 26.31 -2.54
CA PRO A 19 52.48 27.03 -2.43
C PRO A 19 51.76 26.76 -1.10
N GLY A 20 51.38 27.84 -0.42
CA GLY A 20 50.47 27.80 0.72
C GLY A 20 49.08 27.35 0.27
N ASN A 21 48.82 26.05 0.42
CA ASN A 21 47.49 25.49 0.35
C ASN A 21 46.66 26.07 1.51
N ARG A 22 45.84 27.10 1.24
CA ARG A 22 44.82 27.55 2.21
C ARG A 22 43.84 26.39 2.38
N ALA A 23 43.97 25.67 3.49
CA ALA A 23 42.91 24.78 3.94
C ALA A 23 41.63 25.61 4.14
N GLN A 24 40.69 25.51 3.20
CA GLN A 24 39.30 25.87 3.46
C GLN A 24 38.82 24.97 4.61
N PRO A 25 38.24 25.52 5.70
CA PRO A 25 37.54 24.65 6.63
C PRO A 25 36.41 23.97 5.84
N PRO A 26 36.20 22.64 5.97
CA PRO A 26 34.98 22.05 5.45
C PRO A 26 33.83 22.69 6.21
N GLY A 27 33.18 23.66 5.56
CA GLY A 27 31.94 24.26 6.01
C GLY A 27 30.96 23.10 6.11
N ARG A 28 30.65 22.74 7.36
CA ARG A 28 29.72 21.72 7.82
C ARG A 28 28.48 21.70 6.92
N ASN A 29 28.57 20.96 5.83
CA ASN A 29 27.50 20.71 4.89
C ASN A 29 26.38 20.10 5.73
N SER A 30 25.21 20.71 5.65
CA SER A 30 24.02 20.38 6.43
C SER A 30 23.53 18.97 6.08
N VAL A 31 24.22 17.96 6.61
CA VAL A 31 23.84 16.55 6.55
C VAL A 31 22.48 16.35 7.21
N TRP A 32 22.13 17.24 8.13
CA TRP A 32 20.90 17.20 8.93
C TRP A 32 19.63 17.54 8.15
N THR A 33 19.69 18.45 7.17
CA THR A 33 18.57 18.70 6.24
C THR A 33 18.49 17.64 5.14
N SER A 34 19.63 17.10 4.68
CA SER A 34 19.64 16.05 3.66
C SER A 34 18.99 14.76 4.17
N TRP A 35 19.19 14.37 5.43
CA TRP A 35 18.61 13.12 5.94
C TRP A 35 17.11 13.24 6.21
N ARG A 36 16.66 14.41 6.70
CA ARG A 36 15.23 14.71 6.84
C ARG A 36 14.51 14.74 5.50
N ASN A 37 15.10 15.38 4.48
CA ASN A 37 14.51 15.39 3.13
C ASN A 37 14.56 14.01 2.46
N SER A 38 15.60 13.21 2.71
CA SER A 38 15.68 11.83 2.22
C SER A 38 14.61 10.93 2.84
N ILE A 39 14.39 11.01 4.16
CA ILE A 39 13.34 10.23 4.84
C ILE A 39 11.96 10.65 4.34
N ILE A 40 11.71 11.96 4.22
CA ILE A 40 10.44 12.47 3.67
C ILE A 40 10.23 11.92 2.25
N THR A 41 11.27 11.91 1.40
CA THR A 41 11.17 11.40 0.03
C THR A 41 10.90 9.90 -0.02
N VAL A 42 11.54 9.10 0.86
CA VAL A 42 11.32 7.65 0.95
C VAL A 42 9.91 7.34 1.45
N VAL A 43 9.43 8.08 2.44
CA VAL A 43 8.06 7.95 2.97
C VAL A 43 7.05 8.39 1.91
N LEU A 44 7.28 9.51 1.23
CA LEU A 44 6.40 9.99 0.16
C LEU A 44 6.37 9.03 -1.03
N ALA A 45 7.51 8.44 -1.40
CA ALA A 45 7.61 7.44 -2.45
C ALA A 45 6.92 6.12 -2.03
N GLY A 46 7.04 5.71 -0.76
CA GLY A 46 6.34 4.55 -0.20
C GLY A 46 4.82 4.75 -0.19
N LEU A 47 4.36 5.93 0.24
CA LEU A 47 2.95 6.32 0.18
C LEU A 47 2.45 6.46 -1.25
N ALA A 48 3.22 7.06 -2.16
CA ALA A 48 2.84 7.17 -3.57
C ALA A 48 2.82 5.81 -4.27
N ALA A 49 3.72 4.87 -3.90
CA ALA A 49 3.69 3.50 -4.39
C ALA A 49 2.51 2.71 -3.81
N PHE A 50 2.23 2.86 -2.52
CA PHE A 50 1.09 2.22 -1.85
C PHE A 50 -0.24 2.73 -2.40
N LEU A 51 -0.40 4.05 -2.51
CA LEU A 51 -1.58 4.70 -3.08
C LEU A 51 -1.67 4.50 -4.58
N GLY A 52 -0.55 4.49 -5.31
CA GLY A 52 -0.50 4.20 -6.74
C GLY A 52 -0.91 2.76 -7.04
N ALA A 53 -0.49 1.80 -6.21
CA ALA A 53 -0.92 0.41 -6.30
C ALA A 53 -2.42 0.23 -5.98
N HIS A 54 -2.99 1.05 -5.10
CA HIS A 54 -4.39 0.91 -4.64
C HIS A 54 -5.41 1.82 -5.36
N LEU A 55 -4.99 2.99 -5.86
CA LEU A 55 -5.83 3.97 -6.57
C LEU A 55 -5.55 3.99 -8.08
N GLY A 56 -4.30 3.74 -8.50
CA GLY A 56 -3.84 3.84 -9.88
C GLY A 56 -3.99 2.55 -10.71
N SER A 57 -4.48 1.47 -10.12
CA SER A 57 -4.63 0.20 -10.82
C SER A 57 -5.89 0.17 -11.70
N ARG A 58 -5.73 0.63 -12.94
CA ARG A 58 -6.54 0.15 -14.07
C ARG A 58 -6.00 -1.16 -14.67
N ARG A 59 -4.87 -1.69 -14.18
CA ARG A 59 -4.17 -2.88 -14.75
C ARG A 59 -3.36 -3.75 -13.77
N VAL A 60 -3.72 -3.83 -12.50
CA VAL A 60 -3.13 -4.76 -11.52
C VAL A 60 -4.28 -5.54 -10.90
N ALA A 61 -4.18 -6.87 -11.02
CA ALA A 61 -5.02 -7.96 -10.53
C ALA A 61 -6.43 -7.60 -10.01
N PRO A 62 -7.50 -8.31 -10.47
CA PRO A 62 -8.81 -8.14 -9.86
C PRO A 62 -8.68 -8.25 -8.32
N PRO A 63 -9.38 -7.40 -7.54
CA PRO A 63 -9.34 -7.48 -6.09
C PRO A 63 -9.59 -8.94 -5.70
N PRO A 64 -8.92 -9.48 -4.65
CA PRO A 64 -9.08 -10.87 -4.27
C PRO A 64 -10.58 -11.17 -4.21
N VAL A 65 -11.01 -12.04 -5.13
CA VAL A 65 -12.43 -12.34 -5.32
C VAL A 65 -12.98 -12.72 -3.95
N PRO A 66 -14.12 -12.16 -3.51
CA PRO A 66 -14.76 -12.56 -2.27
C PRO A 66 -14.78 -14.07 -2.16
N LEU A 67 -14.60 -14.61 -0.95
CA LEU A 67 -14.69 -16.05 -0.72
C LEU A 67 -15.99 -16.63 -1.32
N SER A 68 -17.08 -15.87 -1.23
CA SER A 68 -18.36 -16.17 -1.87
C SER A 68 -18.32 -16.32 -3.39
N GLU A 69 -17.47 -15.54 -4.07
CA GLU A 69 -17.32 -15.54 -5.52
C GLU A 69 -16.34 -16.63 -5.98
N ARG A 70 -15.23 -16.84 -5.23
CA ARG A 70 -14.34 -18.00 -5.44
C ARG A 70 -15.06 -19.33 -5.23
N VAL A 71 -15.84 -19.44 -4.16
CA VAL A 71 -16.66 -20.62 -3.90
C VAL A 71 -17.73 -20.78 -4.98
N TYR A 72 -18.30 -19.70 -5.51
CA TYR A 72 -19.24 -19.79 -6.64
C TYR A 72 -18.59 -20.27 -7.95
N GLU A 73 -17.39 -19.79 -8.28
CA GLU A 73 -16.63 -20.27 -9.45
C GLU A 73 -16.32 -21.77 -9.31
N VAL A 74 -15.87 -22.19 -8.13
CA VAL A 74 -15.63 -23.59 -7.79
C VAL A 74 -16.92 -24.41 -7.89
N LEU A 75 -18.05 -23.90 -7.39
CA LEU A 75 -19.35 -24.55 -7.47
C LEU A 75 -19.80 -24.78 -8.91
N ASN A 76 -19.58 -23.81 -9.80
CA ASN A 76 -20.07 -23.90 -11.17
C ASN A 76 -19.24 -24.88 -12.03
N GLU A 77 -17.95 -25.06 -11.73
CA GLU A 77 -17.07 -26.03 -12.41
C GLU A 77 -17.13 -27.46 -11.85
N SER A 78 -17.36 -27.62 -10.55
CA SER A 78 -17.19 -28.92 -9.87
C SER A 78 -18.48 -29.58 -9.38
N MET A 79 -19.62 -28.91 -9.52
CA MET A 79 -20.92 -29.42 -9.08
C MET A 79 -21.93 -29.44 -10.23
N ASP A 80 -22.60 -30.58 -10.40
CA ASP A 80 -23.65 -30.75 -11.41
C ASP A 80 -24.95 -30.08 -10.94
N LEU A 81 -24.99 -28.75 -11.04
CA LEU A 81 -26.15 -27.93 -10.68
C LEU A 81 -27.21 -28.00 -11.76
N THR A 82 -28.48 -28.14 -11.37
CA THR A 82 -29.59 -28.03 -12.33
C THR A 82 -29.74 -26.58 -12.82
N ASP A 83 -30.37 -26.37 -13.97
CA ASP A 83 -30.63 -25.02 -14.49
C ASP A 83 -31.46 -24.16 -13.52
N GLN A 84 -32.38 -24.81 -12.79
CA GLN A 84 -33.16 -24.17 -11.74
C GLN A 84 -32.27 -23.69 -10.60
N GLN A 85 -31.34 -24.53 -10.12
CA GLN A 85 -30.38 -24.16 -9.07
C GLN A 85 -29.46 -23.02 -9.54
N ARG A 86 -28.93 -23.07 -10.76
CA ARG A 86 -28.11 -21.99 -11.33
C ARG A 86 -28.88 -20.67 -11.40
N SER A 87 -30.15 -20.71 -11.82
CA SER A 87 -31.01 -19.54 -11.87
C SER A 87 -31.28 -18.95 -10.48
N ALA A 88 -31.59 -19.80 -9.51
CA ALA A 88 -31.79 -19.40 -8.12
C ALA A 88 -30.52 -18.76 -7.52
N ILE A 89 -29.34 -19.37 -7.73
CA ILE A 89 -28.07 -18.81 -7.25
C ILE A 89 -27.75 -17.48 -7.93
N ARG A 90 -27.99 -17.32 -9.24
CA ARG A 90 -27.83 -16.02 -9.91
C ARG A 90 -28.75 -14.95 -9.32
N SER A 91 -30.00 -15.30 -9.00
CA SER A 91 -30.94 -14.39 -8.34
C SER A 91 -30.46 -13.99 -6.95
N ILE A 92 -29.96 -14.95 -6.15
CA ILE A 92 -29.30 -14.67 -4.86
C ILE A 92 -28.13 -13.70 -5.09
N GLY A 93 -27.23 -14.00 -6.03
CA GLY A 93 -26.08 -13.17 -6.37
C GLY A 93 -26.46 -11.71 -6.67
N ALA A 94 -27.45 -11.52 -7.53
CA ALA A 94 -27.95 -10.20 -7.94
C ALA A 94 -28.49 -9.37 -6.77
N ARG A 95 -29.13 -9.99 -5.77
CA ARG A 95 -29.61 -9.27 -4.56
C ARG A 95 -28.46 -8.72 -3.71
N TYR A 96 -27.33 -9.41 -3.70
CA TYR A 96 -26.15 -9.04 -2.91
C TYR A 96 -25.21 -8.06 -3.62
N THR A 97 -25.33 -7.89 -4.94
CA THR A 97 -24.46 -7.00 -5.73
C THR A 97 -24.47 -5.54 -5.25
N PRO A 98 -25.62 -4.90 -4.98
CA PRO A 98 -25.64 -3.49 -4.57
C PRO A 98 -24.89 -3.24 -3.25
N GLU A 99 -25.10 -4.09 -2.24
CA GLU A 99 -24.44 -3.92 -0.94
C GLU A 99 -22.94 -4.23 -1.02
N ARG A 100 -22.53 -5.23 -1.81
CA ARG A 100 -21.11 -5.50 -2.10
C ARG A 100 -20.42 -4.28 -2.70
N GLU A 101 -21.07 -3.65 -3.68
CA GLU A 101 -20.54 -2.47 -4.35
C GLU A 101 -20.45 -1.26 -3.41
N LYS A 102 -21.48 -1.05 -2.59
CA LYS A 102 -21.50 -0.01 -1.56
C LYS A 102 -20.33 -0.17 -0.57
N LEU A 103 -20.16 -1.35 0.02
CA LEU A 103 -19.05 -1.63 0.95
C LEU A 103 -17.69 -1.45 0.28
N ARG A 104 -17.56 -1.86 -0.99
CA ARG A 104 -16.33 -1.68 -1.78
C ARG A 104 -16.00 -0.19 -1.96
N MET A 105 -17.00 0.63 -2.28
CA MET A 105 -16.82 2.07 -2.45
C MET A 105 -16.50 2.78 -1.12
N GLN A 106 -17.16 2.39 -0.03
CA GLN A 106 -16.86 2.89 1.32
C GLN A 106 -15.42 2.58 1.74
N SER A 107 -14.97 1.34 1.56
CA SER A 107 -13.58 0.95 1.85
C SER A 107 -12.57 1.77 1.04
N ARG A 108 -12.85 2.03 -0.25
CA ARG A 108 -11.99 2.90 -1.07
C ARG A 108 -11.94 4.34 -0.57
N ALA A 109 -13.09 4.91 -0.19
CA ALA A 109 -13.15 6.25 0.36
C ALA A 109 -12.34 6.37 1.67
N LEU A 110 -12.49 5.41 2.57
CA LEU A 110 -11.74 5.35 3.83
C LEU A 110 -10.23 5.20 3.62
N ASN A 111 -9.81 4.38 2.65
CA ASN A 111 -8.39 4.26 2.30
C ASN A 111 -7.81 5.59 1.79
N VAL A 112 -8.55 6.34 0.97
CA VAL A 112 -8.15 7.69 0.54
C VAL A 112 -8.07 8.66 1.72
N GLN A 113 -9.02 8.58 2.64
CA GLN A 113 -9.06 9.43 3.83
C GLN A 113 -7.88 9.14 4.76
N ILE A 114 -7.59 7.87 5.06
CA ILE A 114 -6.43 7.47 5.87
C ILE A 114 -5.15 8.02 5.26
N ALA A 115 -4.97 7.87 3.94
CA ALA A 115 -3.80 8.37 3.24
C ALA A 115 -3.61 9.89 3.36
N ARG A 116 -4.71 10.64 3.28
CA ARG A 116 -4.71 12.09 3.49
C ARG A 116 -4.35 12.43 4.94
N LEU A 117 -4.94 11.73 5.91
CA LEU A 117 -4.69 11.97 7.32
C LEU A 117 -3.24 11.67 7.71
N MET A 118 -2.62 10.64 7.12
CA MET A 118 -1.19 10.37 7.29
C MET A 118 -0.28 11.48 6.75
N ALA A 119 -0.73 12.30 5.79
CA ALA A 119 0.01 13.46 5.33
C ALA A 119 -0.17 14.69 6.25
N GLU A 120 -1.29 14.75 6.98
CA GLU A 120 -1.62 15.81 7.93
C GLU A 120 -1.04 15.54 9.34
N GLU A 121 -1.01 14.28 9.77
CA GLU A 121 -0.52 13.84 11.08
C GLU A 121 0.90 13.24 10.97
N GLN A 122 1.91 13.86 11.61
CA GLN A 122 3.29 13.35 11.61
C GLN A 122 3.47 12.03 12.39
N THR A 123 2.52 11.69 13.24
CA THR A 123 2.47 10.44 14.03
C THR A 123 1.08 9.82 13.91
N PHE A 124 0.93 8.55 14.30
CA PHE A 124 -0.38 7.89 14.35
C PHE A 124 -1.32 8.66 15.29
N GLY A 125 -2.19 9.49 14.70
CA GLY A 125 -3.05 10.42 15.41
C GLY A 125 -4.48 9.92 15.56
N PRO A 126 -5.30 10.63 16.36
CA PRO A 126 -6.66 10.22 16.65
C PRO A 126 -7.54 10.17 15.40
N LYS A 127 -7.28 11.00 14.38
CA LYS A 127 -8.07 10.97 13.14
C LYS A 127 -7.74 9.74 12.30
N THR A 128 -6.46 9.41 12.16
CA THR A 128 -6.02 8.20 11.45
C THR A 128 -6.58 6.94 12.13
N SER A 129 -6.58 6.90 13.47
CA SER A 129 -7.18 5.79 14.24
C SER A 129 -8.68 5.66 13.97
N ALA A 130 -9.44 6.75 14.06
CA ALA A 130 -10.89 6.72 13.82
C ALA A 130 -11.26 6.24 12.41
N ALA A 131 -10.51 6.67 11.39
CA ALA A 131 -10.73 6.21 10.01
C ALA A 131 -10.39 4.72 9.82
N ILE A 132 -9.40 4.20 10.54
CA ILE A 132 -9.09 2.76 10.58
C ILE A 132 -10.19 1.97 11.27
N ASP A 133 -10.72 2.47 12.39
CA ASP A 133 -11.82 1.81 13.10
C ASP A 133 -13.07 1.71 12.20
N GLU A 134 -13.39 2.78 11.46
CA GLU A 134 -14.47 2.74 10.47
C GLU A 134 -14.19 1.73 9.34
N LEU A 135 -12.94 1.66 8.87
CA LEU A 135 -12.53 0.69 7.86
C LEU A 135 -12.67 -0.75 8.38
N GLN A 136 -12.37 -1.01 9.65
CA GLN A 136 -12.55 -2.32 10.27
C GLN A 136 -14.04 -2.74 10.31
N LEU A 137 -14.95 -1.80 10.58
CA LEU A 137 -16.40 -2.06 10.51
C LEU A 137 -16.84 -2.46 9.09
N VAL A 138 -16.39 -1.72 8.07
CA VAL A 138 -16.69 -2.04 6.66
C VAL A 138 -16.14 -3.41 6.26
N MET A 139 -14.94 -3.77 6.74
CA MET A 139 -14.38 -5.10 6.53
C MET A 139 -15.21 -6.21 7.19
N GLY A 140 -15.71 -5.97 8.40
CA GLY A 140 -16.59 -6.90 9.11
C GLY A 140 -17.91 -7.12 8.39
N GLU A 141 -18.56 -6.04 7.93
CA GLU A 141 -19.81 -6.13 7.16
C GLU A 141 -19.61 -6.89 5.83
N ARG A 142 -18.46 -6.73 5.16
CA ARG A 142 -18.14 -7.51 3.95
C ARG A 142 -18.05 -9.01 4.22
N LEU A 143 -17.47 -9.41 5.37
CA LEU A 143 -17.39 -10.81 5.76
C LEU A 143 -18.79 -11.37 6.05
N LYS A 144 -19.58 -10.64 6.85
CA LYS A 144 -20.97 -10.99 7.17
C LYS A 144 -21.82 -11.17 5.92
N LEU A 145 -21.74 -10.22 4.98
CA LEU A 145 -22.46 -10.28 3.71
C LEU A 145 -22.07 -11.52 2.88
N SER A 146 -20.79 -11.91 2.90
CA SER A 146 -20.32 -13.11 2.22
C SER A 146 -20.83 -14.40 2.86
N LEU A 147 -20.88 -14.44 4.21
CA LEU A 147 -21.43 -15.58 4.95
C LEU A 147 -22.93 -15.74 4.70
N GLN A 148 -23.70 -14.65 4.72
CA GLN A 148 -25.13 -14.66 4.43
C GLN A 148 -25.41 -15.17 3.01
N TYR A 149 -24.65 -14.70 2.02
CA TYR A 149 -24.73 -15.21 0.64
C TYR A 149 -24.47 -16.72 0.58
N MET A 150 -23.42 -17.22 1.25
CA MET A 150 -23.08 -18.64 1.25
C MET A 150 -24.16 -19.50 1.91
N LEU A 151 -24.79 -19.01 2.99
CA LEU A 151 -25.91 -19.70 3.64
C LEU A 151 -27.15 -19.75 2.73
N GLU A 152 -27.48 -18.67 2.03
CA GLU A 152 -28.60 -18.69 1.07
C GLU A 152 -28.33 -19.63 -0.11
N VAL A 153 -27.09 -19.67 -0.63
CA VAL A 153 -26.71 -20.65 -1.66
C VAL A 153 -26.87 -22.07 -1.14
N ARG A 154 -26.48 -22.32 0.11
CA ARG A 154 -26.59 -23.63 0.76
C ARG A 154 -28.04 -24.14 0.82
N GLU A 155 -29.03 -23.27 0.90
CA GLU A 155 -30.46 -23.64 0.92
C GLU A 155 -30.98 -24.14 -0.44
N VAL A 156 -30.32 -23.80 -1.54
CA VAL A 156 -30.69 -24.20 -2.90
C VAL A 156 -30.16 -25.60 -3.27
N LEU A 157 -29.17 -26.09 -2.52
CA LEU A 157 -28.44 -27.32 -2.82
C LEU A 157 -29.11 -28.58 -2.24
N THR A 158 -28.94 -29.72 -2.91
CA THR A 158 -29.32 -31.03 -2.35
C THR A 158 -28.44 -31.38 -1.13
N PRO A 159 -28.82 -32.34 -0.28
CA PRO A 159 -27.97 -32.78 0.83
C PRO A 159 -26.53 -33.13 0.41
N GLU A 160 -26.36 -33.88 -0.67
CA GLU A 160 -25.06 -34.33 -1.18
C GLU A 160 -24.23 -33.14 -1.71
N GLN A 161 -24.88 -32.21 -2.41
CA GLN A 161 -24.27 -30.98 -2.90
C GLN A 161 -23.83 -30.07 -1.74
N ARG A 162 -24.63 -29.99 -0.66
CA ARG A 162 -24.28 -29.20 0.54
C ARG A 162 -23.05 -29.75 1.23
N GLU A 163 -22.92 -31.07 1.36
CA GLU A 163 -21.71 -31.67 1.94
C GLU A 163 -20.45 -31.34 1.13
N PHE A 164 -20.56 -31.38 -0.21
CA PHE A 164 -19.46 -30.97 -1.07
C PHE A 164 -19.13 -29.49 -0.91
N PHE A 165 -20.15 -28.63 -0.89
CA PHE A 165 -19.99 -27.19 -0.66
C PHE A 165 -19.30 -26.90 0.69
N ASP A 166 -19.78 -27.49 1.77
CA ASP A 166 -19.25 -27.29 3.13
C ASP A 166 -17.77 -27.72 3.22
N ARG A 167 -17.38 -28.82 2.56
CA ARG A 167 -15.98 -29.25 2.47
C ARG A 167 -15.12 -28.24 1.71
N ARG A 168 -15.56 -27.79 0.54
CA ARG A 168 -14.81 -26.81 -0.26
C ARG A 168 -14.64 -25.48 0.47
N VAL A 169 -15.66 -25.02 1.19
CA VAL A 169 -15.57 -23.82 2.04
C VAL A 169 -14.51 -24.01 3.12
N ALA A 170 -14.45 -25.17 3.78
CA ALA A 170 -13.46 -25.48 4.79
C ALA A 170 -12.02 -25.55 4.23
N GLU A 171 -11.84 -26.18 3.07
CA GLU A 171 -10.56 -26.25 2.36
C GLU A 171 -10.03 -24.86 2.00
N GLU A 172 -10.85 -24.03 1.36
CA GLU A 172 -10.48 -22.67 0.97
C GLU A 172 -10.16 -21.78 2.19
N ALA A 173 -10.94 -21.92 3.27
CA ALA A 173 -10.66 -21.24 4.53
C ALA A 173 -9.33 -21.67 5.17
N SER A 174 -8.90 -22.91 4.95
CA SER A 174 -7.62 -23.43 5.45
C SER A 174 -6.41 -22.98 4.62
N MET A 175 -6.60 -22.76 3.31
CA MET A 175 -5.55 -22.31 2.39
C MET A 175 -5.23 -20.81 2.52
N SER A 176 -6.14 -20.02 3.10
CA SER A 176 -5.96 -18.58 3.31
C SER A 176 -5.18 -18.22 4.60
N ARG A 177 -4.52 -19.19 5.26
CA ARG A 177 -3.64 -18.96 6.43
C ARG A 177 -2.18 -18.78 6.05
#